data_AF-A0A455TTC2-F1
#
_entry.id   AF-A0A455TTC2-F1
#
_cell.length_a   1.000
_cell.length_b   1.000
_cell.length_c   1.000
_cell.angle_alpha   90.00
_cell.angle_beta   90.00
_cell.angle_gamma   90.00
#
_symmetry.space_group_name_H-M   'P 1'
#
loop_
_entity.id
_entity.type
_entity.pdbx_description
1 polymer ?
#
loop_
_entity_poly.entity_id
_entity_poly.type
_entity_poly.pdbx_seq_one_letter_code
_entity_poly.pdbx_strand_id
1 'polypeptide(L)' 'MILQKIQATVYDGSIILFHDIYPETIRAVPQVIDYLKEQGYRITTVSDLLGHPTAVENYYGRNDHRPVQ' A
#
# COMPACT_ATOMS: atom_id res chain seq x y z
N MET A 1 3.89 2.29 16.52
CA MET A 1 4.06 0.89 16.06
C MET A 1 3.67 0.79 14.59
N ILE A 2 4.12 -0.22 13.83
CA ILE A 2 3.83 -0.37 12.39
C ILE A 2 2.31 -0.36 12.12
N LEU A 3 1.52 -1.17 12.84
CA LEU A 3 0.07 -1.24 12.65
C LEU A 3 -0.63 0.11 12.87
N GLN A 4 -0.26 0.84 13.93
CA GLN A 4 -0.81 2.18 14.21
C GLN A 4 -0.52 3.18 13.08
N LYS A 5 0.66 3.08 12.44
CA LYS A 5 0.99 3.93 11.30
C LYS A 5 0.07 3.62 10.12
N ILE A 6 -0.17 2.34 9.82
CA ILE A 6 -1.10 1.93 8.76
C ILE A 6 -2.52 2.40 9.06
N GLN A 7 -3.03 2.15 10.27
CA GLN A 7 -4.37 2.56 10.69
C GLN A 7 -4.61 4.07 10.50
N ALA A 8 -3.59 4.89 10.77
CA ALA A 8 -3.68 6.34 10.67
C ALA A 8 -3.53 6.90 9.24
N THR A 9 -2.96 6.14 8.29
CA THR A 9 -2.60 6.67 6.96
C THR A 9 -3.20 5.93 5.79
N VAL A 10 -3.73 4.72 5.96
CA VAL A 10 -4.32 3.96 4.86
C VAL A 10 -5.64 4.57 4.39
N TYR A 11 -5.85 4.55 3.09
CA TYR A 11 -7.06 4.98 2.39
C TYR A 11 -7.29 4.10 1.15
N ASP A 12 -8.49 4.14 0.55
CA ASP A 12 -8.76 3.37 -0.68
C ASP A 12 -7.80 3.75 -1.80
N GLY A 13 -7.08 2.75 -2.30
CA GLY A 13 -6.06 2.91 -3.32
C GLY A 13 -4.69 3.35 -2.83
N SER A 14 -4.39 3.18 -1.54
CA SER A 14 -3.03 3.35 -1.00
C SER A 14 -2.02 2.37 -1.61
N ILE A 15 -0.80 2.85 -1.85
CA ILE A 15 0.40 2.02 -2.00
C ILE A 15 1.15 2.06 -0.66
N ILE A 16 1.37 0.90 -0.05
CA ILE A 16 2.02 0.80 1.27
C ILE A 16 3.46 0.32 1.08
N LEU A 17 4.42 1.10 1.57
CA LEU A 17 5.84 0.74 1.56
C LEU A 17 6.24 0.02 2.86
N PHE A 18 6.81 -1.17 2.72
CA PHE A 18 7.50 -1.90 3.77
C PHE A 18 8.93 -2.24 3.34
N HIS A 19 9.79 -2.56 4.30
CA HIS A 19 11.10 -3.17 4.08
C HIS A 19 11.11 -4.54 4.76
N ASP A 20 11.19 -5.61 3.98
CA ASP A 20 11.11 -7.02 4.39
C ASP A 20 12.41 -7.59 4.97
N ILE A 21 13.50 -6.82 4.93
CA ILE A 21 14.80 -7.17 5.52
C ILE A 21 14.85 -7.04 7.05
N TYR A 22 13.82 -6.45 7.68
CA TYR A 22 13.76 -6.23 9.13
C TYR A 22 12.80 -7.21 9.82
N PRO A 23 13.25 -7.92 10.88
CA PRO A 23 12.40 -8.84 11.64
C PRO A 23 11.13 -8.19 12.22
N GLU A 24 11.18 -6.91 12.55
CA GLU A 24 10.04 -6.13 13.05
C GLU A 24 8.91 -6.05 12.03
N THR A 25 9.26 -5.83 10.75
CA THR A 25 8.30 -5.81 9.64
C THR A 25 7.69 -7.19 9.46
N ILE A 26 8.52 -8.24 9.43
CA ILE A 26 8.05 -9.63 9.25
C ILE A 26 7.03 -10.01 10.33
N ARG A 27 7.27 -9.62 11.59
CA ARG A 27 6.34 -9.86 12.70
C ARG A 27 5.03 -9.06 12.58
N ALA A 28 5.07 -7.86 12.01
CA ALA A 28 3.91 -6.96 11.93
C ALA A 28 3.00 -7.20 10.73
N VAL A 29 3.53 -7.67 9.59
CA VAL A 29 2.77 -7.82 8.34
C VAL A 29 1.54 -8.72 8.48
N PRO A 30 1.56 -9.87 9.19
CA PRO A 30 0.34 -10.68 9.39
C PRO A 30 -0.81 -9.87 10.01
N GLN A 31 -0.54 -9.12 11.08
CA GLN A 31 -1.54 -8.29 11.76
C GLN A 31 -2.05 -7.15 10.87
N VAL A 32 -1.19 -6.59 10.01
CA VAL A 32 -1.60 -5.59 9.02
C VAL A 32 -2.54 -6.18 7.98
N ILE A 33 -2.24 -7.38 7.47
CA ILE A 33 -3.08 -8.07 6.48
C ILE A 33 -4.46 -8.36 7.07
N ASP A 34 -4.51 -8.88 8.29
CA ASP A 34 -5.77 -9.20 8.97
C ASP A 34 -6.62 -7.95 9.16
N TYR A 35 -6.03 -6.87 9.71
CA TYR A 35 -6.72 -5.59 9.86
C TYR A 35 -7.27 -5.05 8.53
N LEU A 36 -6.47 -5.05 7.45
CA LEU A 36 -6.91 -4.52 6.16
C LEU A 36 -8.07 -5.35 5.58
N LYS A 37 -8.03 -6.68 5.72
CA LYS A 37 -9.14 -7.55 5.28
C LYS A 37 -10.41 -7.32 6.11
N GLU A 38 -10.29 -7.15 7.42
CA GLU A 38 -11.42 -6.83 8.31
C GLU A 38 -12.08 -5.50 7.96
N GLN A 39 -11.30 -4.51 7.51
CA GLN A 39 -11.83 -3.23 7.02
C GLN A 39 -12.40 -3.30 5.60
N GLY A 40 -12.39 -4.47 4.95
CA GLY A 40 -12.95 -4.67 3.61
C GLY A 40 -12.01 -4.32 2.46
N TYR A 41 -10.72 -4.08 2.71
CA TYR A 41 -9.75 -3.83 1.63
C TYR A 41 -9.44 -5.11 0.85
N ARG A 42 -9.32 -4.96 -0.47
CA ARG A 42 -8.70 -5.96 -1.34
C ARG A 42 -7.22 -5.65 -1.51
N ILE A 43 -6.36 -6.53 -1.02
CA ILE A 43 -4.92 -6.47 -1.27
C ILE A 43 -4.66 -6.96 -2.70
N THR A 44 -3.93 -6.18 -3.48
CA THR A 44 -3.69 -6.43 -4.92
C THR A 44 -2.29 -5.94 -5.31
N THR A 45 -1.84 -6.27 -6.52
CA THR A 45 -0.57 -5.75 -7.04
C THR A 45 -0.67 -4.27 -7.42
N VAL A 46 0.45 -3.57 -7.50
CA VAL A 46 0.49 -2.17 -7.98
C VAL A 46 -0.07 -2.06 -9.40
N SER A 47 0.25 -3.01 -10.28
CA SER A 47 -0.26 -3.03 -11.66
C SER A 47 -1.79 -3.11 -11.72
N ASP A 48 -2.40 -4.01 -10.93
CA ASP A 48 -3.86 -4.13 -10.89
C ASP A 48 -4.52 -2.91 -10.24
N LEU A 49 -3.87 -2.34 -9.21
CA LEU A 49 -4.37 -1.18 -8.50
C LEU A 49 -4.52 0.04 -9.43
N LEU A 50 -3.54 0.21 -10.32
CA LEU A 50 -3.44 1.33 -11.26
C LEU A 50 -4.09 1.04 -12.62
N GLY A 51 -4.62 -0.17 -12.84
CA GLY A 51 -5.24 -0.53 -14.12
C GLY A 51 -4.26 -0.71 -15.27
N HIS A 52 -3.06 -1.25 -15.00
CA HIS A 52 -1.98 -1.45 -15.98
C HIS A 52 -1.61 -0.17 -16.76
N PRO A 53 -1.13 0.87 -16.07
CA PRO A 53 -0.83 2.15 -16.69
C PRO A 53 0.32 2.02 -17.70
N THR A 54 0.21 2.74 -18.82
CA THR A 54 1.26 2.87 -19.84
C THR A 54 1.91 4.25 -19.84
N ALA A 55 1.33 5.22 -19.11
CA ALA A 55 1.85 6.57 -19.00
C ALA A 55 3.10 6.62 -18.11
N VAL A 56 4.08 7.42 -18.54
CA VAL A 56 5.32 7.66 -17.81
C VAL A 56 5.07 8.79 -16.80
N GLU A 57 4.65 8.40 -15.60
CA GLU A 57 4.31 9.28 -14.49
C GLU A 57 4.83 8.70 -13.16
N ASN A 58 4.90 9.53 -12.13
CA ASN A 58 5.12 9.10 -10.75
C ASN A 58 3.77 8.74 -10.12
N TYR A 59 3.65 7.59 -9.47
CA TYR A 59 2.42 7.11 -8.83
C TYR A 59 2.63 6.94 -7.31
N TYR A 60 1.79 7.59 -6.52
CA TYR A 60 1.82 7.54 -5.04
C TYR A 60 0.58 6.85 -4.44
N GLY A 61 -0.46 6.65 -5.27
CA GLY A 61 -1.70 5.94 -4.95
C GLY A 61 -2.60 5.92 -6.19
N ARG A 62 -3.75 5.23 -6.14
CA ARG A 62 -4.66 5.09 -7.30
C ARG A 62 -5.02 6.44 -7.94
N ASN A 63 -5.23 7.46 -7.12
CA ASN A 63 -5.64 8.80 -7.54
C ASN A 63 -4.59 9.89 -7.24
N ASP A 64 -3.34 9.52 -6.94
CA ASP A 64 -2.23 10.47 -6.76
C ASP A 64 -1.10 10.08 -7.72
N HIS A 65 -1.10 10.73 -8.89
CA HIS A 65 -0.08 10.58 -9.90
C HIS A 65 0.30 11.95 -10.47
N ARG A 66 1.56 12.07 -10.93
CA ARG A 66 2.15 13.36 -11.34
C ARG A 66 3.09 13.12 -12.53
N PRO A 67 3.23 14.09 -13.45
CA PRO A 67 4.22 14.01 -14.52
C PRO A 67 5.63 13.77 -13.97
N VAL A 68 6.46 13.03 -14.72
CA VAL A 68 7.88 12.91 -14.42
C VAL A 68 8.55 14.29 -14.56
N GLN A 69 9.38 14.65 -13.59
CA GLN A 69 10.17 15.89 -13.57
C GLN A 69 11.51 15.70 -14.28
#